data_AF-A0AAD8MYU4-F1
#
_entry.id   AF-A0AAD8MYU4-F1
#
_cell.length_a   1.000
_cell.length_b   1.000
_cell.length_c   1.000
_cell.angle_alpha   90.00
_cell.angle_beta   90.00
_cell.angle_gamma   90.00
#
_symmetry.space_group_name_H-M   'P 1'
#
loop_
_entity.id
_entity.type
_entity.pdbx_description
1 polymer ?
#
loop_
_entity_poly.entity_id
_entity_poly.type
_entity_poly.pdbx_seq_one_letter_code
_entity_poly.pdbx_strand_id
1 'polypeptide(L)'
;MLDEGAFQLVISRVARIRQGETRGNRFMTPYLEGLVRVLARITFVLADEPDAVAFCQEHNLASVFTELLQVAGLDNVQMVSAESSLPGLCVSIFQCFRKKPVTTGLCRVHRGTCSLKETFCLLEGQALEKLVANLDHTNEKVVEASLAAMSTLLEDELDIENGVSVLCEAEAIRPILDVLIEKRTETLMRRAVWVVERLLRTDDIAYEVSGDPNVSTALVDAFQHGDYRTRQIAEHALKHVDKIPNFSGIFPNLGQ
;
A
#
# COMPACT_ATOMS: atom_id res chain seq x y z
N MET A 1 6.49 15.82 -26.19
CA MET A 1 6.63 16.70 -24.99
C MET A 1 7.54 16.09 -23.92
N LEU A 2 8.08 14.88 -24.14
CA LEU A 2 9.27 14.42 -23.45
C LEU A 2 10.48 14.90 -24.26
N ASP A 3 11.22 15.89 -23.79
CA ASP A 3 12.55 16.17 -24.35
C ASP A 3 13.42 14.94 -24.06
N GLU A 4 13.78 14.19 -25.10
CA GLU A 4 14.33 12.81 -25.01
C GLU A 4 15.54 12.69 -24.06
N GLY A 5 16.28 13.77 -23.80
CA GLY A 5 17.42 13.75 -22.88
C GLY A 5 17.12 14.12 -21.42
N ALA A 6 16.06 14.89 -21.14
CA ALA A 6 15.88 15.48 -19.80
C ALA A 6 15.52 14.43 -18.74
N PHE A 7 14.57 13.55 -19.05
CA PHE A 7 14.14 12.50 -18.13
C PHE A 7 15.17 11.37 -18.01
N GLN A 8 15.86 11.03 -19.11
CA GLN A 8 17.01 10.11 -19.07
C GLN A 8 18.10 10.64 -18.14
N LEU A 9 18.38 11.96 -18.17
CA LEU A 9 19.31 12.57 -17.24
C LEU A 9 18.84 12.43 -15.79
N VAL A 10 17.55 12.65 -15.50
CA VAL A 10 16.99 12.48 -14.14
C VAL A 10 17.23 11.06 -13.63
N ILE A 11 16.87 10.03 -14.40
CA ILE A 11 17.05 8.62 -14.01
C ILE A 11 18.52 8.28 -13.81
N SER A 12 19.38 8.70 -14.75
CA SER A 12 20.83 8.47 -14.63
C SER A 12 21.38 9.09 -13.35
N ARG A 13 20.91 10.28 -12.95
CA ARG A 13 21.33 10.94 -11.72
C ARG A 13 20.85 10.19 -10.48
N VAL A 14 19.59 9.76 -10.45
CA VAL A 14 19.06 8.92 -9.35
C VAL A 14 19.90 7.65 -9.19
N ALA A 15 20.21 6.94 -10.28
CA ALA A 15 21.03 5.73 -10.25
C ALA A 15 22.43 5.99 -9.68
N ARG A 16 23.10 7.06 -10.12
CA ARG A 16 24.45 7.44 -9.64
C ARG A 16 24.48 7.84 -8.17
N ILE A 17 23.43 8.52 -7.70
CA ILE A 17 23.28 8.88 -6.28
C ILE A 17 23.14 7.61 -5.44
N ARG A 18 22.30 6.68 -5.89
CA ARG A 18 22.08 5.40 -5.21
C ARG A 18 23.32 4.51 -5.15
N GLN A 19 24.13 4.51 -6.21
CA GLN A 19 25.41 3.77 -6.26
C GLN A 19 26.52 4.42 -5.41
N GLY A 20 26.23 5.55 -4.74
CA GLY A 20 27.19 6.25 -3.90
C GLY A 20 28.31 6.94 -4.68
N GLU A 21 28.14 7.13 -5.99
CA GLU A 21 29.10 7.83 -6.85
C GLU A 21 29.16 9.33 -6.58
N THR A 22 28.11 9.88 -5.96
CA THR A 22 28.01 11.29 -5.59
C THR A 22 28.07 11.42 -4.06
N ARG A 23 29.29 11.43 -3.51
CA ARG A 23 29.51 11.62 -2.07
C ARG A 23 29.63 13.10 -1.71
N GLY A 24 29.05 13.47 -0.55
CA GLY A 24 29.55 14.59 0.25
C GLY A 24 28.96 15.99 0.01
N ASN A 25 27.72 16.12 -0.49
CA ASN A 25 27.07 17.43 -0.60
C ASN A 25 25.85 17.55 0.32
N ARG A 26 25.77 18.62 1.12
CA ARG A 26 24.60 18.96 1.96
C ARG A 26 23.29 19.11 1.18
N PHE A 27 23.37 19.36 -0.12
CA PHE A 27 22.22 19.48 -1.01
C PHE A 27 21.82 18.15 -1.65
N MET A 28 22.49 17.05 -1.32
CA MET A 28 22.23 15.76 -1.97
C MET A 28 20.83 15.23 -1.62
N THR A 29 20.40 15.35 -0.37
CA THR A 29 19.06 14.92 0.04
C THR A 29 17.94 15.70 -0.68
N PRO A 30 17.91 17.06 -0.64
CA PRO A 30 16.91 17.83 -1.39
C PRO A 30 16.97 17.62 -2.90
N TYR A 31 18.17 17.41 -3.46
CA TYR A 31 18.32 17.18 -4.90
C TYR A 31 17.78 15.81 -5.30
N LEU A 32 18.09 14.74 -4.56
CA LEU A 32 17.49 13.42 -4.78
C LEU A 32 15.97 13.47 -4.63
N GLU A 33 15.46 14.13 -3.60
CA GLU A 33 14.02 14.32 -3.42
C GLU A 33 13.38 14.98 -4.65
N GLY A 34 13.98 16.06 -5.16
CA GLY A 34 13.51 16.73 -6.37
C GLY A 34 13.49 15.81 -7.60
N LEU A 35 14.55 15.00 -7.80
CA LEU A 35 14.62 14.04 -8.90
C LEU A 35 13.53 12.95 -8.78
N VAL A 36 13.33 12.39 -7.58
CA VAL A 36 12.32 11.36 -7.33
C VAL A 36 10.91 11.92 -7.53
N ARG A 37 10.64 13.16 -7.10
CA ARG A 37 9.37 13.86 -7.37
C ARG A 37 9.13 14.07 -8.87
N VAL A 38 10.16 14.37 -9.65
CA VAL A 38 10.02 14.48 -11.12
C VAL A 38 9.62 13.13 -11.70
N LEU A 39 10.29 12.03 -11.32
CA LEU A 39 9.93 10.68 -11.78
C LEU A 39 8.50 10.29 -11.38
N ALA A 40 8.10 10.58 -10.14
CA ALA A 40 6.76 10.29 -9.63
C ALA A 40 5.67 11.05 -10.41
N ARG A 41 5.95 12.28 -10.85
CA ARG A 41 4.99 13.03 -11.66
C ARG A 41 4.80 12.41 -13.04
N ILE A 42 5.82 11.75 -13.61
CA ILE A 42 5.67 11.04 -14.88
C ILE A 42 4.68 9.88 -14.72
N THR A 43 4.74 9.15 -13.60
CA THR A 43 3.87 7.98 -13.37
C THR A 43 2.40 8.32 -13.12
N PHE A 44 2.09 9.52 -12.62
CA PHE A 44 0.70 9.93 -12.34
C PHE A 44 0.12 10.98 -13.28
N VAL A 45 0.88 12.02 -13.60
CA VAL A 45 0.38 13.16 -14.39
C VAL A 45 0.31 12.81 -15.86
N LEU A 46 1.22 11.95 -16.32
CA LEU A 46 1.34 11.54 -17.72
C LEU A 46 0.99 10.07 -17.90
N ALA A 47 0.21 9.48 -16.98
CA ALA A 47 -0.15 8.08 -17.04
C ALA A 47 -0.78 7.73 -18.39
N ASP A 48 -1.67 8.57 -18.92
CA ASP A 48 -2.38 8.36 -20.18
C ASP A 48 -1.55 8.65 -21.44
N GLU A 49 -0.33 9.18 -21.29
CA GLU A 49 0.55 9.49 -22.41
C GLU A 49 1.41 8.26 -22.77
N PRO A 50 1.29 7.70 -24.00
CA PRO A 50 1.96 6.46 -24.37
C PRO A 50 3.48 6.54 -24.27
N ASP A 51 4.06 7.69 -24.60
CA ASP A 51 5.52 7.90 -24.50
C ASP A 51 5.99 7.90 -23.03
N ALA A 52 5.17 8.41 -22.12
CA ALA A 52 5.50 8.42 -20.69
C ALA A 52 5.38 7.02 -20.08
N VAL A 53 4.40 6.22 -20.52
CA VAL A 53 4.28 4.81 -20.16
C VAL A 53 5.51 4.03 -20.66
N ALA A 54 5.86 4.20 -21.94
CA ALA A 54 7.03 3.56 -22.54
C ALA A 54 8.31 3.93 -21.78
N PHE A 55 8.48 5.20 -21.42
CA PHE A 55 9.60 5.67 -20.60
C PHE A 55 9.65 5.01 -19.21
N CYS A 56 8.50 4.93 -18.52
CA CYS A 56 8.41 4.26 -17.21
C CYS A 56 8.83 2.79 -17.29
N GLN A 57 8.39 2.11 -18.35
CA GLN A 57 8.69 0.71 -18.60
C GLN A 57 10.17 0.53 -18.97
N GLU A 58 10.67 1.26 -19.96
CA GLU A 58 12.05 1.17 -20.45
C GLU A 58 13.07 1.29 -19.31
N HIS A 59 12.83 2.22 -18.39
CA HIS A 59 13.70 2.45 -17.25
C HIS A 59 13.28 1.75 -15.95
N ASN A 60 12.24 0.91 -15.99
CA ASN A 60 11.71 0.16 -14.86
C ASN A 60 11.55 1.02 -13.60
N LEU A 61 10.82 2.13 -13.73
CA LEU A 61 10.65 3.09 -12.63
C LEU A 61 10.02 2.46 -11.38
N ALA A 62 9.18 1.44 -11.55
CA ALA A 62 8.63 0.66 -10.44
C ALA A 62 9.72 0.05 -9.57
N SER A 63 10.76 -0.54 -10.19
CA SER A 63 11.93 -1.05 -9.45
C SER A 63 12.66 0.07 -8.72
N VAL A 64 12.84 1.22 -9.37
CA VAL A 64 13.50 2.39 -8.76
C VAL A 64 12.75 2.83 -7.50
N PHE A 65 11.43 2.99 -7.55
CA PHE A 65 10.64 3.35 -6.37
C PHE A 65 10.66 2.26 -5.30
N THR A 66 10.55 0.99 -5.70
CA THR A 66 10.60 -0.14 -4.75
C THR A 66 11.92 -0.20 -3.98
N GLU A 67 13.03 0.15 -4.62
CA GLU A 67 14.34 0.24 -3.97
C GLU A 67 14.46 1.46 -3.05
N LEU A 68 13.69 2.52 -3.32
CA LEU A 68 13.69 3.76 -2.56
C LEU A 68 12.77 3.74 -1.32
N LEU A 69 11.91 2.72 -1.17
CA LEU A 69 10.95 2.59 -0.06
C LEU A 69 11.60 2.53 1.34
N GLN A 70 12.85 2.07 1.44
CA GLN A 70 13.53 1.85 2.73
C GLN A 70 14.88 2.57 2.84
N VAL A 71 15.05 3.70 2.14
CA VAL A 71 16.31 4.46 2.24
C VAL A 71 16.33 5.27 3.52
N ALA A 72 17.20 4.86 4.45
CA ALA A 72 17.32 5.45 5.77
C ALA A 72 17.56 6.97 5.74
N GLY A 73 16.76 7.71 6.51
CA GLY A 73 16.89 9.16 6.68
C GLY A 73 16.40 10.01 5.50
N LEU A 74 15.67 9.42 4.55
CA LEU A 74 15.09 10.12 3.41
C LEU A 74 13.56 9.97 3.36
N ASP A 75 12.86 10.39 4.41
CA ASP A 75 11.41 10.23 4.57
C ASP A 75 10.61 10.72 3.35
N ASN A 76 10.95 11.88 2.79
CA ASN A 76 10.26 12.41 1.61
C ASN A 76 10.44 11.52 0.38
N VAL A 77 11.60 10.88 0.24
CA VAL A 77 11.88 9.94 -0.85
C VAL A 77 11.09 8.65 -0.63
N GLN A 78 11.03 8.14 0.61
CA GLN A 78 10.23 6.96 0.96
C GLN A 78 8.73 7.22 0.71
N MET A 79 8.23 8.37 1.17
CA MET A 79 6.85 8.82 0.96
C MET A 79 6.50 8.88 -0.53
N VAL A 80 7.29 9.62 -1.34
CA VAL A 80 7.02 9.76 -2.78
C VAL A 80 7.13 8.41 -3.49
N SER A 81 8.01 7.53 -3.05
CA SER A 81 8.15 6.18 -3.63
C SER A 81 6.96 5.28 -3.29
N ALA A 82 6.44 5.37 -2.07
CA ALA A 82 5.22 4.67 -1.66
C ALA A 82 3.99 5.22 -2.41
N GLU A 83 3.85 6.54 -2.54
CA GLU A 83 2.83 7.15 -3.37
C GLU A 83 2.93 6.65 -4.82
N SER A 84 4.14 6.59 -5.38
CA SER A 84 4.43 6.09 -6.74
C SER A 84 4.25 4.59 -6.94
N SER A 85 4.05 3.86 -5.84
CA SER A 85 3.67 2.45 -5.88
C SER A 85 2.15 2.28 -6.00
N LEU A 86 1.37 3.37 -5.94
CA LEU A 86 -0.04 3.34 -6.31
C LEU A 86 -0.15 2.94 -7.79
N PRO A 87 -1.05 2.00 -8.13
CA PRO A 87 -1.20 1.45 -9.47
C PRO A 87 -1.87 2.42 -10.47
N GLY A 88 -1.55 3.72 -10.44
CA GLY A 88 -2.06 4.71 -11.40
C GLY A 88 -1.85 4.27 -12.86
N LEU A 89 -0.81 3.49 -13.13
CA LEU A 89 -0.70 2.71 -14.36
C LEU A 89 -1.77 1.61 -14.41
N CYS A 90 -1.73 0.61 -13.52
CA CYS A 90 -2.55 -0.62 -13.55
C CYS A 90 -4.08 -0.38 -13.69
N VAL A 91 -4.64 0.65 -13.04
CA VAL A 91 -6.11 0.83 -12.95
C VAL A 91 -6.72 1.44 -14.22
N SER A 92 -6.03 2.37 -14.88
CA SER A 92 -6.59 3.11 -16.02
C SER A 92 -6.19 2.56 -17.39
N ILE A 93 -5.05 1.86 -17.50
CA ILE A 93 -4.43 1.58 -18.81
C ILE A 93 -4.09 0.10 -19.04
N PHE A 94 -3.85 -0.70 -17.99
CA PHE A 94 -3.34 -2.06 -18.17
C PHE A 94 -4.47 -3.08 -18.22
N GLN A 95 -4.39 -3.94 -19.22
CA GLN A 95 -5.36 -4.99 -19.59
C GLN A 95 -5.52 -6.10 -18.53
N CYS A 96 -5.09 -5.89 -17.28
CA CYS A 96 -5.24 -6.85 -16.18
C CYS A 96 -6.71 -7.25 -15.96
N PHE A 97 -7.67 -6.35 -16.25
CA PHE A 97 -9.10 -6.56 -16.02
C PHE A 97 -9.85 -7.33 -17.13
N ARG A 98 -9.19 -7.76 -18.21
CA ARG A 98 -9.88 -8.61 -19.21
C ARG A 98 -10.02 -10.02 -18.68
N LYS A 99 -11.25 -10.38 -18.26
CA LYS A 99 -11.67 -11.77 -17.95
C LYS A 99 -11.23 -12.71 -19.09
N LYS A 100 -10.11 -13.41 -18.90
CA LYS A 100 -9.71 -14.55 -19.72
C LYS A 100 -9.73 -15.81 -18.85
N PRO A 101 -10.04 -16.98 -19.43
CA PRO A 101 -10.16 -18.21 -18.66
C PRO A 101 -8.82 -18.60 -18.04
N VAL A 102 -8.91 -19.20 -16.86
CA VAL A 102 -7.81 -19.67 -16.02
C VAL A 102 -6.76 -20.39 -16.84
N THR A 103 -5.59 -19.76 -16.94
CA THR A 103 -4.35 -20.40 -17.37
C THR A 103 -3.30 -20.04 -16.32
N THR A 104 -2.51 -21.01 -15.88
CA THR A 104 -1.33 -20.82 -15.00
C THR A 104 -0.50 -19.61 -15.45
N GLY A 105 -0.18 -18.69 -14.52
CA GLY A 105 0.63 -17.48 -14.80
C GLY A 105 -0.09 -16.13 -14.72
N LEU A 106 -1.28 -16.06 -14.12
CA LEU A 106 -1.99 -14.80 -13.86
C LEU A 106 -1.78 -14.33 -12.41
N CYS A 107 -1.80 -13.01 -12.20
CA CYS A 107 -1.74 -12.41 -10.87
C CYS A 107 -2.88 -12.93 -10.00
N ARG A 108 -2.60 -13.38 -8.77
CA ARG A 108 -3.65 -13.84 -7.84
C ARG A 108 -4.62 -12.75 -7.40
N VAL A 109 -4.18 -11.48 -7.35
CA VAL A 109 -5.04 -10.34 -6.96
C VAL A 109 -5.68 -9.69 -8.18
N HIS A 110 -4.88 -9.32 -9.19
CA HIS A 110 -5.36 -8.62 -10.38
C HIS A 110 -5.99 -9.53 -11.44
N ARG A 111 -5.87 -10.85 -11.30
CA ARG A 111 -6.42 -11.90 -12.19
C ARG A 111 -6.02 -11.78 -13.68
N GLY A 112 -5.04 -10.94 -13.99
CA GLY A 112 -4.47 -10.73 -15.32
C GLY A 112 -2.94 -10.91 -15.32
N THR A 113 -2.32 -10.78 -16.51
CA THR A 113 -0.86 -10.73 -16.61
C THR A 113 -0.36 -9.40 -16.07
N CYS A 114 0.44 -9.44 -15.01
CA CYS A 114 1.03 -8.27 -14.38
C CYS A 114 2.54 -8.45 -14.24
N SER A 115 3.29 -7.37 -14.13
CA SER A 115 4.70 -7.40 -13.76
C SER A 115 5.09 -6.12 -13.02
N LEU A 116 6.24 -6.13 -12.36
CA LEU A 116 6.80 -4.92 -11.76
C LEU A 116 6.97 -3.81 -12.82
N LYS A 117 7.60 -4.16 -13.94
CA LYS A 117 7.97 -3.21 -15.01
C LYS A 117 6.75 -2.64 -15.75
N GLU A 118 5.81 -3.50 -16.12
CA GLU A 118 4.72 -3.13 -17.02
C GLU A 118 3.51 -2.58 -16.27
N THR A 119 3.19 -3.13 -15.10
CA THR A 119 1.94 -2.82 -14.39
C THR A 119 2.14 -2.35 -12.96
N PHE A 120 3.39 -2.14 -12.52
CA PHE A 120 3.72 -1.75 -11.15
C PHE A 120 3.11 -2.69 -10.09
N CYS A 121 3.04 -4.00 -10.41
CA CYS A 121 2.43 -4.95 -9.50
C CYS A 121 3.28 -5.09 -8.22
N LEU A 122 2.69 -4.77 -7.07
CA LEU A 122 3.35 -4.83 -5.76
C LEU A 122 3.87 -6.24 -5.42
N LEU A 123 3.17 -7.29 -5.85
CA LEU A 123 3.52 -8.68 -5.59
C LEU A 123 4.76 -9.09 -6.38
N GLU A 124 4.72 -8.92 -7.71
CA GLU A 124 5.86 -9.20 -8.59
C GLU A 124 7.07 -8.32 -8.25
N GLY A 125 6.82 -7.14 -7.69
CA GLY A 125 7.83 -6.19 -7.27
C GLY A 125 8.51 -6.49 -5.94
N GLN A 126 8.00 -7.42 -5.13
CA GLN A 126 8.42 -7.60 -3.74
C GLN A 126 8.39 -6.28 -2.95
N ALA A 127 7.46 -5.38 -3.29
CA ALA A 127 7.33 -4.08 -2.65
C ALA A 127 6.54 -4.17 -1.33
N LEU A 128 5.71 -5.21 -1.19
CA LEU A 128 4.77 -5.32 -0.08
C LEU A 128 5.45 -5.35 1.28
N GLU A 129 6.48 -6.18 1.46
CA GLU A 129 7.23 -6.26 2.73
C GLU A 129 7.82 -4.90 3.14
N LYS A 130 8.30 -4.13 2.16
CA LYS A 130 8.85 -2.79 2.37
C LYS A 130 7.78 -1.77 2.77
N LEU A 131 6.58 -1.89 2.19
CA LEU A 131 5.43 -1.06 2.54
C LEU A 131 4.92 -1.40 3.94
N VAL A 132 4.88 -2.68 4.31
CA VAL A 132 4.51 -3.14 5.67
C VAL A 132 5.48 -2.57 6.70
N ALA A 133 6.79 -2.65 6.45
CA ALA A 133 7.81 -2.08 7.32
C ALA A 133 7.65 -0.55 7.52
N ASN A 134 7.09 0.16 6.55
CA ASN A 134 6.85 1.60 6.64
C ASN A 134 5.62 1.97 7.48
N LEU A 135 4.79 1.01 7.92
CA LEU A 135 3.63 1.31 8.77
C LEU A 135 4.02 1.71 10.19
N ASP A 136 5.20 1.29 10.66
CA ASP A 136 5.79 1.71 11.95
C ASP A 136 6.64 3.00 11.83
N HIS A 137 6.65 3.64 10.66
CA HIS A 137 7.48 4.83 10.44
C HIS A 137 7.01 6.03 11.27
N THR A 138 7.91 6.81 11.87
CA THR A 138 7.54 7.96 12.72
C THR A 138 6.84 9.09 11.96
N ASN A 139 7.19 9.27 10.69
CA ASN A 139 6.56 10.22 9.78
C ASN A 139 5.22 9.69 9.24
N GLU A 140 4.12 10.28 9.68
CA GLU A 140 2.75 9.92 9.31
C GLU A 140 2.50 9.92 7.80
N LYS A 141 3.21 10.77 7.03
CA LYS A 141 3.03 10.80 5.57
C LYS A 141 3.59 9.56 4.89
N VAL A 142 4.66 8.98 5.44
CA VAL A 142 5.24 7.71 4.95
C VAL A 142 4.27 6.56 5.24
N VAL A 143 3.71 6.53 6.45
CA VAL A 143 2.68 5.55 6.85
C VAL A 143 1.45 5.68 5.94
N GLU A 144 0.99 6.91 5.72
CA GLU A 144 -0.19 7.20 4.90
C GLU A 144 0.00 6.72 3.46
N ALA A 145 1.13 7.07 2.83
CA ALA A 145 1.46 6.65 1.49
C ALA A 145 1.58 5.12 1.37
N SER A 146 2.16 4.47 2.39
CA SER A 146 2.34 3.02 2.39
C SER A 146 1.00 2.29 2.54
N LEU A 147 0.15 2.73 3.46
CA LEU A 147 -1.20 2.21 3.61
C LEU A 147 -2.06 2.47 2.36
N ALA A 148 -1.85 3.60 1.67
CA ALA A 148 -2.50 3.88 0.38
C ALA A 148 -2.11 2.86 -0.70
N ALA A 149 -0.81 2.58 -0.84
CA ALA A 149 -0.34 1.59 -1.79
C ALA A 149 -0.92 0.21 -1.48
N MET A 150 -0.94 -0.20 -0.22
CA MET A 150 -1.48 -1.49 0.21
C MET A 150 -3.00 -1.58 0.05
N SER A 151 -3.75 -0.49 0.28
CA SER A 151 -5.21 -0.49 0.12
C SER A 151 -5.64 -0.82 -1.31
N THR A 152 -4.76 -0.61 -2.28
CA THR A 152 -5.03 -0.95 -3.70
C THR A 152 -5.21 -2.44 -3.93
N LEU A 153 -4.72 -3.30 -3.02
CA LEU A 153 -4.92 -4.76 -3.10
C LEU A 153 -6.34 -5.19 -2.69
N LEU A 154 -7.12 -4.28 -2.10
CA LEU A 154 -8.43 -4.53 -1.52
C LEU A 154 -9.55 -3.71 -2.17
N GLU A 155 -9.27 -3.12 -3.34
CA GLU A 155 -10.29 -2.41 -4.12
C GLU A 155 -11.42 -3.36 -4.51
N ASP A 156 -12.65 -2.84 -4.59
CA ASP A 156 -13.86 -3.66 -4.75
C ASP A 156 -13.92 -4.36 -6.12
N GLU A 157 -13.18 -3.86 -7.11
CA GLU A 157 -13.03 -4.46 -8.44
C GLU A 157 -12.07 -5.66 -8.47
N LEU A 158 -11.30 -5.87 -7.40
CA LEU A 158 -10.28 -6.92 -7.30
C LEU A 158 -10.76 -8.14 -6.51
N ASP A 159 -9.94 -9.17 -6.52
CA ASP A 159 -10.11 -10.34 -5.68
C ASP A 159 -9.72 -10.03 -4.23
N ILE A 160 -10.67 -9.53 -3.44
CA ILE A 160 -10.42 -9.12 -2.04
C ILE A 160 -9.91 -10.30 -1.21
N GLU A 161 -10.43 -11.52 -1.40
CA GLU A 161 -9.98 -12.71 -0.64
C GLU A 161 -8.50 -13.00 -0.89
N ASN A 162 -8.07 -12.99 -2.16
CA ASN A 162 -6.66 -13.12 -2.49
C ASN A 162 -5.83 -11.92 -2.01
N GLY A 163 -6.36 -10.71 -2.08
CA GLY A 163 -5.72 -9.50 -1.55
C GLY A 163 -5.43 -9.60 -0.06
N VAL A 164 -6.42 -10.01 0.73
CA VAL A 164 -6.28 -10.28 2.17
C VAL A 164 -5.26 -11.39 2.42
N SER A 165 -5.33 -12.49 1.67
CA SER A 165 -4.38 -13.59 1.82
C SER A 165 -2.92 -13.17 1.57
N VAL A 166 -2.67 -12.29 0.59
CA VAL A 166 -1.32 -11.73 0.35
C VAL A 166 -0.87 -10.84 1.51
N LEU A 167 -1.78 -10.05 2.09
CA LEU A 167 -1.49 -9.23 3.26
C LEU A 167 -1.18 -10.08 4.50
N CYS A 168 -1.87 -11.22 4.68
CA CYS A 168 -1.55 -12.19 5.73
C CYS A 168 -0.15 -12.78 5.54
N GLU A 169 0.20 -13.22 4.33
CA GLU A 169 1.53 -13.77 4.02
C GLU A 169 2.66 -12.77 4.27
N ALA A 170 2.40 -11.47 4.06
CA ALA A 170 3.35 -10.40 4.34
C ALA A 170 3.31 -9.87 5.79
N GLU A 171 2.62 -10.57 6.70
CA GLU A 171 2.46 -10.20 8.11
C GLU A 171 1.89 -8.78 8.31
N ALA A 172 1.08 -8.30 7.37
CA ALA A 172 0.59 -6.92 7.33
C ALA A 172 -0.58 -6.64 8.28
N ILE A 173 -1.32 -7.68 8.71
CA ILE A 173 -2.57 -7.53 9.46
C ILE A 173 -2.35 -6.74 10.75
N ARG A 174 -1.38 -7.16 11.58
CA ARG A 174 -1.11 -6.50 12.86
C ARG A 174 -0.64 -5.04 12.68
N PRO A 175 0.36 -4.72 11.82
CA PRO A 175 0.73 -3.34 11.54
C PRO A 175 -0.43 -2.45 11.06
N ILE A 176 -1.35 -2.98 10.24
CA ILE A 176 -2.54 -2.23 9.79
C ILE A 176 -3.48 -1.93 10.97
N LEU A 177 -3.69 -2.90 11.87
CA LEU A 177 -4.51 -2.71 13.07
C LEU A 177 -3.88 -1.69 14.02
N ASP A 178 -2.55 -1.72 14.18
CA ASP A 178 -1.84 -0.74 15.02
C ASP A 178 -2.01 0.69 14.46
N VAL A 179 -1.96 0.89 13.13
CA VAL A 179 -2.28 2.20 12.51
C VAL A 179 -3.71 2.68 12.84
N LEU A 180 -4.70 1.77 12.88
CA LEU A 180 -6.06 2.09 13.29
C LEU A 180 -6.13 2.49 14.78
N ILE A 181 -5.40 1.78 15.64
CA ILE A 181 -5.40 1.99 17.10
C ILE A 181 -4.72 3.30 17.47
N GLU A 182 -3.60 3.63 16.82
CA GLU A 182 -2.78 4.81 17.12
C GLU A 182 -3.44 6.13 16.72
N LYS A 183 -4.35 6.11 15.75
CA LYS A 183 -5.16 7.27 15.32
C LYS A 183 -4.34 8.55 15.10
N ARG A 184 -3.21 8.43 14.39
CA ARG A 184 -2.25 9.54 14.21
C ARG A 184 -2.89 10.75 13.51
N THR A 185 -3.62 10.52 12.42
CA THR A 185 -4.33 11.56 11.67
C THR A 185 -5.72 11.11 11.25
N GLU A 186 -6.61 12.07 10.98
CA GLU A 186 -7.94 11.81 10.42
C GLU A 186 -7.84 11.04 9.09
N THR A 187 -6.92 11.41 8.20
CA THR A 187 -6.77 10.74 6.91
C THR A 187 -6.34 9.28 7.07
N LEU A 188 -5.37 9.02 7.95
CA LEU A 188 -4.93 7.66 8.28
C LEU A 188 -6.07 6.85 8.90
N MET A 189 -6.79 7.41 9.85
CA MET A 189 -7.95 6.75 10.48
C MET A 189 -8.98 6.33 9.42
N ARG A 190 -9.39 7.25 8.53
CA ARG A 190 -10.39 6.94 7.48
C ARG A 190 -9.92 5.80 6.59
N ARG A 191 -8.66 5.81 6.17
CA ARG A 191 -8.10 4.75 5.33
C ARG A 191 -7.96 3.44 6.10
N ALA A 192 -7.48 3.47 7.34
CA ALA A 192 -7.33 2.30 8.18
C ALA A 192 -8.68 1.63 8.46
N VAL A 193 -9.73 2.40 8.77
CA VAL A 193 -11.10 1.87 8.93
C VAL A 193 -11.58 1.17 7.66
N TRP A 194 -11.31 1.74 6.48
CA TRP A 194 -11.66 1.13 5.19
C TRP A 194 -10.92 -0.18 4.92
N VAL A 195 -9.62 -0.23 5.23
CA VAL A 195 -8.79 -1.44 5.06
C VAL A 195 -9.24 -2.50 6.06
N VAL A 196 -9.38 -2.14 7.34
CA VAL A 196 -9.76 -3.06 8.41
C VAL A 196 -11.15 -3.65 8.19
N GLU A 197 -12.12 -2.88 7.72
CA GLU A 197 -13.44 -3.43 7.34
C GLU A 197 -13.33 -4.55 6.31
N ARG A 198 -12.46 -4.42 5.29
CA ARG A 198 -12.22 -5.45 4.28
C ARG A 198 -11.52 -6.68 4.85
N LEU A 199 -10.52 -6.47 5.70
CA LEU A 199 -9.84 -7.57 6.40
C LEU A 199 -10.85 -8.39 7.22
N LEU A 200 -11.75 -7.71 7.94
CA LEU A 200 -12.77 -8.32 8.79
C LEU A 200 -13.88 -9.05 8.03
N ARG A 201 -13.92 -8.97 6.69
CA ARG A 201 -14.78 -9.85 5.88
C ARG A 201 -14.31 -11.31 5.88
N THR A 202 -13.08 -11.55 6.32
CA THR A 202 -12.51 -12.89 6.50
C THR A 202 -12.78 -13.36 7.93
N ASP A 203 -13.50 -14.47 8.09
CA ASP A 203 -13.95 -14.96 9.40
C ASP A 203 -12.81 -15.22 10.38
N ASP A 204 -11.67 -15.77 9.92
CA ASP A 204 -10.50 -16.03 10.76
C ASP A 204 -9.92 -14.73 11.33
N ILE A 205 -9.79 -13.68 10.51
CA ILE A 205 -9.31 -12.37 10.96
C ILE A 205 -10.34 -11.73 11.89
N ALA A 206 -11.63 -11.82 11.57
CA ALA A 206 -12.67 -11.29 12.44
C ALA A 206 -12.67 -11.96 13.82
N TYR A 207 -12.43 -13.28 13.87
CA TYR A 207 -12.30 -14.05 15.11
C TYR A 207 -11.08 -13.62 15.92
N GLU A 208 -9.92 -13.44 15.30
CA GLU A 208 -8.72 -12.97 15.99
C GLU A 208 -8.93 -11.55 16.55
N VAL A 209 -9.53 -10.66 15.76
CA VAL A 209 -9.77 -9.26 16.14
C VAL A 209 -10.86 -9.11 17.20
N SER A 210 -11.85 -10.01 17.28
CA SER A 210 -12.91 -9.93 18.31
C SER A 210 -12.42 -10.11 19.74
N GLY A 211 -11.19 -10.62 19.89
CA GLY A 211 -10.48 -10.67 21.17
C GLY A 211 -9.69 -9.41 21.53
N ASP A 212 -9.51 -8.45 20.61
CA ASP A 212 -8.69 -7.24 20.84
C ASP A 212 -9.58 -6.01 21.15
N PRO A 213 -9.74 -5.62 22.44
CA PRO A 213 -10.59 -4.51 22.81
C PRO A 213 -10.08 -3.15 22.28
N ASN A 214 -8.79 -3.03 21.93
CA ASN A 214 -8.26 -1.78 21.38
C ASN A 214 -8.79 -1.53 19.97
N VAL A 215 -8.89 -2.59 19.16
CA VAL A 215 -9.46 -2.51 17.81
C VAL A 215 -10.95 -2.18 17.89
N SER A 216 -11.73 -2.86 18.73
CA SER A 216 -13.15 -2.55 18.94
C SER A 216 -13.34 -1.10 19.40
N THR A 217 -12.52 -0.63 20.34
CA THR A 217 -12.56 0.76 20.81
C THR A 217 -12.24 1.75 19.68
N ALA A 218 -11.25 1.45 18.85
CA ALA A 218 -10.90 2.29 17.70
C ALA A 218 -12.03 2.37 16.65
N LEU A 219 -12.68 1.24 16.36
CA LEU A 219 -13.82 1.19 15.44
C LEU A 219 -15.06 1.90 15.99
N VAL A 220 -15.38 1.75 17.28
CA VAL A 220 -16.48 2.47 17.94
C VAL A 220 -16.25 3.98 17.90
N ASP A 221 -15.03 4.42 18.19
CA ASP A 221 -14.67 5.83 18.12
C ASP A 221 -14.81 6.39 16.70
N ALA A 222 -14.33 5.67 15.68
CA ALA A 222 -14.52 6.04 14.28
C ALA A 222 -16.01 6.09 13.87
N PHE A 223 -16.84 5.19 14.42
CA PHE A 223 -18.29 5.19 14.21
C PHE A 223 -19.01 6.37 14.87
N GLN A 224 -18.52 6.85 16.02
CA GLN A 224 -19.11 7.96 16.75
C GLN A 224 -18.70 9.31 16.18
N HIS A 225 -17.42 9.46 15.82
CA HIS A 225 -16.80 10.76 15.52
C HIS A 225 -16.39 10.94 14.06
N GLY A 226 -16.36 9.87 13.26
CA GLY A 226 -15.96 9.95 11.85
C GLY A 226 -16.95 10.76 10.98
N ASP A 227 -16.51 11.07 9.76
CA ASP A 227 -17.42 11.60 8.75
C ASP A 227 -18.47 10.55 8.34
N TYR A 228 -19.50 10.97 7.60
CA TYR A 228 -20.62 10.11 7.22
C TYR A 228 -20.16 8.76 6.62
N ARG A 229 -19.17 8.79 5.71
CA ARG A 229 -18.67 7.58 5.03
C ARG A 229 -17.89 6.68 6.01
N THR A 230 -17.03 7.27 6.82
CA THR A 230 -16.22 6.54 7.81
C THR A 230 -17.10 5.86 8.84
N ARG A 231 -18.18 6.52 9.27
CA ARG A 231 -19.14 5.94 10.20
C ARG A 231 -19.83 4.70 9.61
N GLN A 232 -20.26 4.75 8.36
CA GLN A 232 -20.87 3.58 7.71
C GLN A 232 -19.90 2.40 7.62
N ILE A 233 -18.65 2.66 7.25
CA ILE A 233 -17.63 1.61 7.14
C ILE A 233 -17.30 1.04 8.53
N ALA A 234 -17.16 1.90 9.54
CA ALA A 234 -16.92 1.47 10.91
C ALA A 234 -18.07 0.61 11.46
N GLU A 235 -19.33 0.98 11.16
CA GLU A 235 -20.51 0.17 11.51
C GLU A 235 -20.46 -1.21 10.84
N HIS A 236 -20.03 -1.28 9.58
CA HIS A 236 -19.86 -2.56 8.87
C HIS A 236 -18.76 -3.42 9.49
N ALA A 237 -17.61 -2.82 9.81
CA ALA A 237 -16.52 -3.50 10.50
C ALA A 237 -16.99 -4.07 11.86
N LEU A 238 -17.70 -3.28 12.66
CA LEU A 238 -18.24 -3.72 13.96
C LEU A 238 -19.20 -4.90 13.81
N LYS A 239 -20.03 -4.95 12.75
CA LYS A 239 -20.90 -6.10 12.47
C LYS A 239 -20.13 -7.39 12.19
N HIS A 240 -18.88 -7.35 11.77
CA HIS A 240 -18.06 -8.56 11.62
C HIS A 240 -17.56 -9.05 12.99
N VAL A 241 -17.14 -8.12 13.84
CA VAL A 241 -16.57 -8.41 15.16
C VAL A 241 -17.64 -8.84 16.17
N ASP A 242 -18.81 -8.19 16.16
CA ASP A 242 -19.92 -8.44 17.11
C ASP A 242 -20.71 -9.72 16.81
N LYS A 243 -20.59 -10.28 15.60
CA LYS A 243 -21.28 -11.53 15.21
C LYS A 243 -20.69 -12.77 15.88
N ILE A 244 -19.47 -12.67 16.41
CA ILE A 244 -18.73 -13.82 16.93
C ILE A 244 -18.91 -13.85 18.45
N PRO A 245 -19.56 -14.89 19.03
CA PRO A 245 -19.64 -15.02 20.47
C PRO A 245 -18.23 -15.24 21.04
N ASN A 246 -17.79 -14.37 21.96
CA ASN A 246 -16.52 -14.54 22.66
C ASN A 246 -16.60 -15.73 23.64
N PHE A 247 -16.11 -16.90 23.21
CA PHE A 247 -16.09 -18.13 24.03
C PHE A 247 -14.87 -18.24 24.97
N SER A 248 -14.00 -17.22 25.03
CA SER A 248 -12.75 -17.19 25.81
C SER A 248 -12.93 -17.29 27.34
N GLY A 249 -14.16 -17.43 27.85
CA GLY A 249 -14.48 -17.70 29.26
C GLY A 249 -15.38 -18.91 29.52
N ILE A 250 -15.69 -19.75 28.53
CA ILE A 250 -16.75 -20.78 28.66
C ILE A 250 -16.20 -22.19 28.94
N PHE A 251 -14.89 -22.41 28.94
CA PHE A 251 -14.32 -23.67 29.42
C PHE A 251 -13.86 -23.51 30.88
N PRO A 252 -14.64 -23.95 31.88
CA PRO A 252 -14.10 -24.11 33.22
C PRO A 252 -12.97 -25.13 33.17
N ASN A 253 -11.82 -24.77 33.75
CA ASN A 253 -10.72 -25.69 34.01
C ASN A 253 -11.25 -26.90 34.79
N LEU A 254 -11.49 -28.01 34.10
CA LEU A 254 -11.65 -29.32 34.70
C LEU A 254 -10.26 -29.85 35.02
N GLY A 255 -9.73 -29.47 36.19
CA GLY A 255 -8.52 -30.09 36.71
C GLY A 255 -7.86 -29.35 37.86
N GLN A 256 -8.35 -29.56 39.08
CA GLN A 256 -7.67 -30.18 40.25
C GLN A 256 -8.33 -29.75 41.56
#